data_AF-A0A833H050-F1
#
_entry.id   AF-A0A833H050-F1
#
_cell.length_a   1.000
_cell.length_b   1.000
_cell.length_c   1.000
_cell.angle_alpha   90.00
_cell.angle_beta   90.00
_cell.angle_gamma   90.00
#
_symmetry.space_group_name_H-M   'P 1'
#
loop_
_entity.id
_entity.type
_entity.pdbx_description
1 polymer ?
#
loop_
_entity_poly.entity_id
_entity_poly.type
_entity_poly.pdbx_seq_one_letter_code
_entity_poly.pdbx_strand_id
1 'polypeptide(L)'
;MIYVFLDTSIWLDLASTAKLQGLVHRLDELSSTGRIVILANEIVKDEIERHIDDINEKFQKSIRSHIKAIRDSSKRLEPEVERKAIGYIDEISIMLNTAFSNKAHVIGAIKKLFVKASIIPITNEATERTKVRGLRKQAPFHSGKNGVADSLIIESYFDFCSKQRGANDYYFITTNSSDFCQNKGSDQPHPDFAQFFGSESKYKYSVNIGEVLESLEPSSGSTASKEIINFYRDRHVLSEECLNGGVHEFSDDGQWFHSRYGGGLSWHVRCRKCGMLFDTGDYLD
;
A
#
# COMPACT_ATOMS: atom_id res chain seq x y z
N MET A 1 -20.31 11.51 13.52
CA MET A 1 -19.96 11.05 12.15
C MET A 1 -18.54 10.50 12.18
N ILE A 2 -18.20 9.55 11.32
CA ILE A 2 -16.85 8.97 11.25
C ILE A 2 -16.18 9.43 9.96
N TYR A 3 -15.03 10.09 10.09
CA TYR A 3 -14.23 10.54 8.96
C TYR A 3 -12.99 9.67 8.85
N VAL A 4 -12.73 9.16 7.66
CA VAL A 4 -11.61 8.26 7.39
C VAL A 4 -10.74 8.87 6.30
N PHE A 5 -9.61 9.46 6.70
CA PHE A 5 -8.61 9.98 5.78
C PHE A 5 -7.71 8.86 5.31
N LEU A 6 -7.69 8.64 3.99
CA LEU A 6 -6.86 7.65 3.34
C LEU A 6 -5.70 8.34 2.62
N ASP A 7 -4.49 8.10 3.12
CA ASP A 7 -3.25 8.51 2.48
C ASP A 7 -3.05 7.81 1.11
N THR A 8 -2.21 8.38 0.24
CA THR A 8 -1.87 7.83 -1.08
C THR A 8 -1.42 6.38 -0.97
N SER A 9 -0.58 6.07 0.02
CA SER A 9 -0.08 4.73 0.28
C SER A 9 -1.20 3.69 0.37
N ILE A 10 -2.29 3.98 1.09
CA ILE A 10 -3.43 3.08 1.25
C ILE A 10 -4.18 2.86 -0.08
N TRP A 11 -4.39 3.91 -0.86
CA TRP A 11 -5.05 3.79 -2.16
C TRP A 11 -4.24 2.92 -3.13
N LEU A 12 -2.92 3.09 -3.16
CA LEU A 12 -2.02 2.26 -3.96
C LEU A 12 -2.02 0.80 -3.48
N ASP A 13 -2.12 0.58 -2.17
CA ASP A 13 -2.20 -0.75 -1.57
C ASP A 13 -3.45 -1.49 -2.02
N LEU A 14 -4.61 -0.84 -1.92
CA LEU A 14 -5.88 -1.39 -2.40
C LEU A 14 -5.81 -1.71 -3.91
N ALA A 15 -5.11 -0.90 -4.70
CA ALA A 15 -4.96 -1.10 -6.15
C ALA A 15 -3.91 -2.17 -6.51
N SER A 16 -3.00 -2.49 -5.59
CA SER A 16 -1.87 -3.38 -5.86
C SER A 16 -2.29 -4.84 -6.05
N THR A 17 -3.35 -5.30 -5.37
CA THR A 17 -3.73 -6.71 -5.28
C THR A 17 -5.23 -6.94 -5.23
N ALA A 18 -5.70 -7.98 -5.93
CA ALA A 18 -7.11 -8.39 -5.89
C ALA A 18 -7.53 -8.97 -4.54
N LYS A 19 -6.58 -9.41 -3.70
CA LYS A 19 -6.86 -9.94 -2.35
C LYS A 19 -7.57 -8.92 -1.45
N LEU A 20 -7.35 -7.63 -1.67
CA LEU A 20 -7.96 -6.55 -0.88
C LEU A 20 -9.33 -6.09 -1.42
N GLN A 21 -9.88 -6.74 -2.45
CA GLN A 21 -11.19 -6.39 -3.00
C GLN A 21 -12.29 -6.37 -1.93
N GLY A 22 -12.23 -7.27 -0.95
CA GLY A 22 -13.17 -7.28 0.18
C GLY A 22 -13.16 -5.99 1.00
N LEU A 23 -12.00 -5.34 1.17
CA LEU A 23 -11.92 -4.04 1.84
C LEU A 23 -12.51 -2.93 1.01
N VAL A 24 -12.25 -2.93 -0.30
CA VAL A 24 -12.80 -1.92 -1.23
C VAL A 24 -14.33 -1.98 -1.17
N HIS A 25 -14.90 -3.19 -1.16
CA HIS A 25 -16.34 -3.37 -1.02
C HIS A 25 -16.88 -2.86 0.32
N ARG A 26 -16.26 -3.22 1.45
CA ARG A 26 -16.69 -2.75 2.78
C ARG A 26 -16.60 -1.22 2.90
N LEU A 27 -15.53 -0.60 2.37
CA LEU A 27 -15.42 0.85 2.32
C LEU A 27 -16.56 1.47 1.52
N ASP A 28 -16.88 0.90 0.37
CA ASP A 28 -17.96 1.38 -0.48
C ASP A 28 -19.32 1.26 0.20
N GLU A 29 -19.60 0.15 0.89
CA GLU A 29 -20.82 -0.07 1.65
C GLU A 29 -20.96 0.90 2.83
N LEU A 30 -19.91 1.01 3.66
CA LEU A 30 -19.90 1.93 4.81
C LEU A 30 -20.03 3.39 4.37
N SER A 31 -19.41 3.76 3.25
CA SER A 31 -19.53 5.11 2.71
C SER A 31 -20.93 5.35 2.13
N SER A 32 -21.47 4.39 1.37
CA SER A 32 -22.78 4.52 0.73
C SER A 32 -23.94 4.52 1.73
N THR A 33 -23.78 3.86 2.88
CA THR A 33 -24.74 3.90 3.99
C THR A 33 -24.59 5.13 4.88
N GLY A 34 -23.61 6.01 4.61
CA GLY A 34 -23.35 7.21 5.38
C GLY A 34 -22.76 6.97 6.77
N ARG A 35 -22.26 5.75 7.05
CA ARG A 35 -21.56 5.43 8.31
C ARG A 35 -20.17 6.06 8.37
N ILE A 36 -19.49 6.15 7.23
CA ILE A 36 -18.21 6.83 7.10
C ILE A 36 -18.23 7.87 5.99
N VAL A 37 -17.39 8.89 6.13
CA VAL A 37 -17.01 9.82 5.07
C VAL A 37 -15.53 9.60 4.77
N ILE A 38 -15.23 9.14 3.56
CA ILE A 38 -13.85 8.95 3.11
C ILE A 38 -13.28 10.32 2.73
N LEU A 39 -12.10 10.64 3.24
CA LEU A 39 -11.38 11.88 2.99
C LEU A 39 -10.06 11.58 2.26
N ALA A 40 -9.66 12.50 1.40
CA ALA A 40 -8.32 12.61 0.81
C ALA A 40 -8.07 14.10 0.55
N ASN A 41 -6.82 14.51 0.28
CA ASN A 41 -6.55 15.89 -0.13
C ASN A 41 -6.16 15.96 -1.62
N GLU A 42 -5.89 17.18 -2.10
CA GLU A 42 -5.51 17.44 -3.49
C GLU A 42 -4.23 16.71 -3.90
N ILE A 43 -3.23 16.59 -3.01
CA ILE A 43 -1.98 15.87 -3.29
C ILE A 43 -2.27 14.37 -3.50
N VAL A 44 -3.04 13.76 -2.60
CA VAL A 44 -3.42 12.35 -2.72
C VAL A 44 -4.16 12.12 -4.05
N LYS A 45 -5.09 13.01 -4.40
CA LYS A 45 -5.78 12.95 -5.69
C LYS A 45 -4.80 12.95 -6.87
N ASP A 46 -3.91 13.92 -6.93
CA ASP A 46 -2.97 14.07 -8.04
C ASP A 46 -2.01 12.86 -8.14
N GLU A 47 -1.59 12.30 -7.00
CA GLU A 47 -0.77 11.08 -6.97
C GLU A 47 -1.52 9.85 -7.47
N ILE A 48 -2.77 9.66 -7.03
CA ILE A 48 -3.58 8.52 -7.46
C ILE A 48 -3.94 8.62 -8.95
N GLU A 49 -4.33 9.79 -9.44
CA GLU A 49 -4.59 10.00 -10.88
C GLU A 49 -3.37 9.70 -11.74
N ARG A 50 -2.16 10.02 -11.26
CA ARG A 50 -0.91 9.69 -11.97
C ARG A 50 -0.53 8.21 -11.91
N HIS A 51 -0.76 7.55 -10.79
CA HIS A 51 -0.20 6.21 -10.54
C HIS A 51 -1.17 5.05 -10.80
N ILE A 52 -2.48 5.25 -10.74
CA ILE A 52 -3.44 4.15 -10.71
C ILE A 52 -3.52 3.38 -12.04
N ASP A 53 -3.40 4.07 -13.19
CA ASP A 53 -3.41 3.44 -14.51
C ASP A 53 -2.07 2.76 -14.82
N ASP A 54 -0.98 3.43 -14.45
CA ASP A 54 0.40 2.96 -14.52
C ASP A 54 0.60 1.60 -13.83
N ILE A 55 -0.04 1.38 -12.68
CA ILE A 55 0.08 0.12 -11.92
C ILE A 55 -0.42 -1.07 -12.74
N ASN A 56 -1.51 -0.93 -13.47
CA ASN A 56 -2.07 -2.02 -14.26
C ASN A 56 -1.19 -2.30 -15.48
N GLU A 57 -0.78 -1.24 -16.19
CA GLU A 57 0.06 -1.38 -17.38
C GLU A 57 1.43 -1.98 -17.06
N LYS A 58 2.11 -1.49 -16.02
CA LYS A 58 3.41 -2.00 -15.58
C LYS A 58 3.31 -3.47 -15.17
N PHE A 59 2.27 -3.85 -14.44
CA PHE A 59 2.05 -5.24 -14.02
C PHE A 59 1.79 -6.17 -15.22
N GLN A 60 0.90 -5.77 -16.14
CA GLN A 60 0.63 -6.55 -17.35
C GLN A 60 1.86 -6.69 -18.23
N LYS A 61 2.61 -5.60 -18.42
CA LYS A 61 3.83 -5.59 -19.23
C LYS A 61 4.92 -6.49 -18.64
N SER A 62 5.15 -6.42 -17.33
CA SER A 62 6.14 -7.26 -16.64
C SER A 62 5.85 -8.76 -16.82
N ILE A 63 4.60 -9.18 -16.58
CA ILE A 63 4.21 -10.59 -16.71
C ILE A 63 4.26 -11.07 -18.16
N ARG A 64 3.78 -10.27 -19.12
CA ARG A 64 3.89 -10.64 -20.56
C ARG A 64 5.34 -10.81 -20.98
N SER A 65 6.24 -9.96 -20.49
CA SER A 65 7.68 -10.09 -20.72
C SER A 65 8.24 -11.38 -20.09
N HIS A 66 7.82 -11.74 -18.87
CA HIS A 66 8.25 -12.99 -18.23
C HIS A 66 7.75 -14.24 -18.98
N ILE A 67 6.47 -14.29 -19.39
CA ILE A 67 5.92 -15.40 -20.19
C ILE A 67 6.72 -15.54 -21.49
N LYS A 68 6.98 -14.42 -22.18
CA LYS A 68 7.75 -14.41 -23.41
C LYS A 68 9.17 -14.95 -23.18
N ALA A 69 9.84 -14.52 -22.11
CA ALA A 69 11.18 -15.00 -21.78
C ALA A 69 11.21 -16.51 -21.47
N ILE A 70 10.21 -17.02 -20.76
CA ILE A 70 10.08 -18.46 -20.48
C ILE A 70 9.84 -19.24 -21.77
N ARG A 71 8.93 -18.76 -22.63
CA ARG A 71 8.65 -19.37 -23.95
C ARG A 71 9.85 -19.33 -24.89
N ASP A 72 10.63 -18.25 -24.88
CA ASP A 72 11.85 -18.17 -25.68
C ASP A 72 12.95 -19.10 -25.14
N SER A 73 13.00 -19.31 -23.82
CA SER A 73 13.93 -20.26 -23.19
C SER A 73 13.54 -21.72 -23.45
N SER A 74 12.25 -22.03 -23.53
CA SER A 74 11.77 -23.40 -23.78
C SER A 74 12.13 -23.92 -25.17
N LYS A 75 12.39 -23.04 -26.14
CA LYS A 75 12.85 -23.41 -27.50
C LYS A 75 14.21 -24.11 -27.54
N ARG A 76 14.96 -24.08 -26.44
CA ARG A 76 16.26 -24.76 -26.30
C ARG A 76 16.12 -26.21 -25.82
N LEU A 77 14.91 -26.65 -25.52
CA LEU A 77 14.61 -27.98 -25.01
C LEU A 77 14.38 -28.95 -26.18
N GLU A 78 14.49 -30.25 -25.90
CA GLU A 78 14.13 -31.29 -26.87
C GLU A 78 12.67 -31.17 -27.32
N PRO A 79 12.31 -31.52 -28.58
CA PRO A 79 10.99 -31.23 -29.15
C PRO A 79 9.78 -31.79 -28.39
N GLU A 80 9.94 -32.90 -27.66
CA GLU A 80 8.87 -33.44 -26.80
C GLU A 80 8.71 -32.63 -25.51
N VAL A 81 9.83 -32.20 -24.91
CA VAL A 81 9.86 -31.41 -23.68
C VAL A 81 9.39 -29.98 -23.95
N GLU A 82 9.82 -29.39 -25.07
CA GLU A 82 9.35 -28.08 -25.53
C GLU A 82 7.82 -28.06 -25.67
N ARG A 83 7.23 -29.06 -26.33
CA ARG A 83 5.77 -29.14 -26.50
C ARG A 83 5.01 -29.20 -25.18
N LYS A 84 5.50 -30.00 -24.22
CA LYS A 84 4.91 -30.06 -22.87
C LYS A 84 5.06 -28.72 -22.13
N ALA A 85 6.24 -28.10 -22.20
CA ALA A 85 6.50 -26.80 -21.58
C ALA A 85 5.59 -25.71 -22.16
N ILE A 86 5.41 -25.64 -23.48
CA ILE A 86 4.49 -24.70 -24.13
C ILE A 86 3.06 -24.91 -23.65
N GLY A 87 2.59 -26.16 -23.53
CA GLY A 87 1.26 -26.47 -22.99
C GLY A 87 1.04 -25.87 -21.60
N TYR A 88 1.98 -26.10 -20.67
CA TYR A 88 1.90 -25.50 -19.33
C TYR A 88 2.01 -23.97 -19.34
N ILE A 89 2.85 -23.39 -20.20
CA ILE A 89 2.95 -21.93 -20.35
C ILE A 89 1.62 -21.33 -20.83
N ASP A 90 0.92 -22.01 -21.72
CA ASP A 90 -0.37 -21.55 -22.24
C ASP A 90 -1.47 -21.66 -21.16
N GLU A 91 -1.50 -22.73 -20.38
CA GLU A 91 -2.38 -22.85 -19.21
C GLU A 91 -2.14 -21.72 -18.19
N ILE A 92 -0.88 -21.47 -17.84
CA ILE A 92 -0.48 -20.36 -16.95
C ILE A 92 -0.92 -19.01 -17.55
N SER A 93 -0.77 -18.83 -18.87
CA SER A 93 -1.18 -17.61 -19.56
C SER A 93 -2.68 -17.36 -19.45
N ILE A 94 -3.51 -18.42 -19.56
CA ILE A 94 -4.97 -18.33 -19.39
C ILE A 94 -5.30 -17.90 -17.95
N MET A 95 -4.71 -18.56 -16.95
CA MET A 95 -4.93 -18.23 -15.53
C MET A 95 -4.56 -16.76 -15.22
N LEU A 96 -3.45 -16.28 -15.78
CA LEU A 96 -2.99 -14.91 -15.60
C LEU A 96 -3.93 -13.89 -16.25
N ASN A 97 -4.50 -14.20 -17.42
CA ASN A 97 -5.50 -13.34 -18.05
C ASN A 97 -6.75 -13.17 -17.17
N THR A 98 -7.22 -14.24 -16.54
CA THR A 98 -8.31 -14.16 -15.56
C THR A 98 -7.91 -13.28 -14.36
N ALA A 99 -6.70 -13.44 -13.83
CA ALA A 99 -6.19 -12.60 -12.75
C ALA A 99 -6.10 -11.11 -13.14
N PHE A 100 -5.71 -10.79 -14.38
CA PHE A 100 -5.70 -9.41 -14.89
C PHE A 100 -7.11 -8.82 -14.97
N SER A 101 -8.09 -9.59 -15.44
CA SER A 101 -9.49 -9.14 -15.50
C SER A 101 -10.02 -8.78 -14.11
N ASN A 102 -9.75 -9.65 -13.12
CA ASN A 102 -10.11 -9.38 -11.73
C ASN A 102 -9.42 -8.12 -11.19
N LYS A 103 -8.13 -7.93 -11.49
CA LYS A 103 -7.39 -6.72 -11.08
C LYS A 103 -7.96 -5.45 -11.71
N ALA A 104 -8.31 -5.48 -13.00
CA ALA A 104 -8.93 -4.35 -13.67
C ALA A 104 -10.30 -3.99 -13.04
N HIS A 105 -11.08 -4.99 -12.65
CA HIS A 105 -12.33 -4.78 -11.92
C HIS A 105 -12.11 -4.09 -10.57
N VAL A 106 -11.10 -4.53 -9.79
CA VAL A 106 -10.73 -3.91 -8.51
C VAL A 106 -10.30 -2.46 -8.70
N ILE A 107 -9.46 -2.17 -9.69
CA ILE A 107 -9.06 -0.79 -10.00
C ILE A 107 -10.27 0.06 -10.37
N GLY A 108 -11.21 -0.47 -11.16
CA GLY A 108 -12.46 0.21 -11.47
C GLY A 108 -13.30 0.51 -10.24
N ALA A 109 -13.38 -0.42 -9.28
CA ALA A 109 -14.06 -0.21 -8.01
C ALA A 109 -13.37 0.87 -7.16
N ILE A 110 -12.04 0.87 -7.12
CA ILE A 110 -11.26 1.89 -6.41
C ILE A 110 -11.46 3.28 -7.01
N LYS A 111 -11.42 3.40 -8.35
CA LYS A 111 -11.71 4.68 -9.02
C LYS A 111 -13.09 5.21 -8.66
N LYS A 112 -14.11 4.33 -8.63
CA LYS A 112 -15.47 4.72 -8.20
C LYS A 112 -15.51 5.16 -6.74
N LEU A 113 -14.82 4.44 -5.85
CA LEU A 113 -14.72 4.79 -4.43
C LEU A 113 -14.02 6.13 -4.24
N PHE A 114 -12.94 6.39 -4.99
CA PHE A 114 -12.20 7.64 -4.94
C PHE A 114 -13.04 8.83 -5.40
N VAL A 115 -13.88 8.65 -6.44
CA VAL A 115 -14.84 9.69 -6.87
C VAL A 115 -15.86 10.03 -5.77
N LYS A 116 -16.20 9.08 -4.88
CA LYS A 116 -17.06 9.33 -3.72
C LYS A 116 -16.33 9.99 -2.55
N ALA A 117 -14.99 9.95 -2.52
CA ALA A 117 -14.21 10.55 -1.45
C ALA A 117 -14.36 12.07 -1.47
N SER A 118 -14.45 12.67 -0.28
CA SER A 118 -14.46 14.11 -0.13
C SER A 118 -13.02 14.62 -0.17
N ILE A 119 -12.69 15.34 -1.24
CA ILE A 119 -11.38 15.98 -1.41
C ILE A 119 -11.35 17.25 -0.56
N ILE A 120 -10.54 17.24 0.49
CA ILE A 120 -10.35 18.39 1.38
C ILE A 120 -9.28 19.31 0.80
N PRO A 121 -9.47 20.65 0.87
CA PRO A 121 -8.52 21.58 0.32
C PRO A 121 -7.27 21.71 1.18
N ILE A 122 -6.15 22.05 0.55
CA ILE A 122 -4.94 22.46 1.26
C ILE A 122 -5.04 23.96 1.55
N THR A 123 -5.24 24.30 2.82
CA THR A 123 -5.42 25.70 3.23
C THR A 123 -4.10 26.43 3.40
N ASN A 124 -4.16 27.76 3.44
CA ASN A 124 -3.01 28.59 3.76
C ASN A 124 -2.49 28.28 5.18
N GLU A 125 -3.39 28.00 6.13
CA GLU A 125 -2.99 27.63 7.49
C GLU A 125 -2.24 26.29 7.53
N ALA A 126 -2.70 25.29 6.77
CA ALA A 126 -1.98 24.00 6.63
C ALA A 126 -0.61 24.17 5.97
N THR A 127 -0.52 25.08 4.99
CA THR A 127 0.74 25.42 4.30
C THR A 127 1.73 26.09 5.25
N GLU A 128 1.29 27.05 6.06
CA GLU A 128 2.15 27.71 7.05
C GLU A 128 2.63 26.73 8.13
N ARG A 129 1.75 25.85 8.64
CA ARG A 129 2.17 24.81 9.60
C ARG A 129 3.19 23.83 9.00
N THR A 130 3.04 23.49 7.73
CA THR A 130 4.05 22.68 7.00
C THR A 130 5.41 23.36 6.95
N LYS A 131 5.47 24.67 6.64
CA LYS A 131 6.73 25.43 6.66
C LYS A 131 7.36 25.40 8.05
N VAL A 132 6.56 25.60 9.11
CA VAL A 132 7.03 25.56 10.49
C VAL A 132 7.60 24.18 10.85
N ARG A 133 6.95 23.07 10.45
CA ARG A 133 7.49 21.71 10.63
C ARG A 133 8.83 21.54 9.93
N GLY A 134 8.94 21.98 8.68
CA GLY A 134 10.18 21.92 7.91
C GLY A 134 11.32 22.69 8.58
N LEU A 135 11.06 23.91 9.06
CA LEU A 135 12.04 24.72 9.79
C LEU A 135 12.50 24.06 11.09
N ARG A 136 11.59 23.37 11.78
CA ARG A 136 11.87 22.65 13.04
C ARG A 136 12.38 21.23 12.82
N LYS A 137 12.49 20.78 11.57
CA LYS A 137 12.82 19.40 11.18
C LYS A 137 11.93 18.35 11.86
N GLN A 138 10.66 18.69 12.09
CA GLN A 138 9.68 17.77 12.66
C GLN A 138 9.13 16.86 11.58
N ALA A 139 8.62 15.69 11.96
CA ALA A 139 8.00 14.76 11.02
C ALA A 139 6.95 15.46 10.14
N PRO A 140 6.98 15.23 8.81
CA PRO A 140 7.76 14.22 8.07
C PRO A 140 9.15 14.68 7.53
N PHE A 141 9.78 15.71 8.11
CA PHE A 141 11.08 16.23 7.66
C PHE A 141 12.31 15.65 8.38
N HIS A 142 12.13 14.74 9.33
CA HIS A 142 13.20 14.15 10.15
C HIS A 142 14.19 13.30 9.35
N SER A 143 13.77 12.75 8.20
CA SER A 143 14.56 11.84 7.37
C SER A 143 15.50 12.54 6.37
N GLY A 144 15.54 13.88 6.34
CA GLY A 144 16.36 14.67 5.41
C GLY A 144 15.86 14.70 3.97
N LYS A 145 14.73 14.04 3.67
CA LYS A 145 14.02 14.11 2.39
C LYS A 145 13.04 15.30 2.35
N ASN A 146 12.58 15.65 1.15
CA ASN A 146 11.56 16.68 0.97
C ASN A 146 10.17 16.17 1.38
N GLY A 147 9.85 16.24 2.68
CA GLY A 147 8.56 15.84 3.26
C GLY A 147 7.43 16.86 3.08
N VAL A 148 7.52 17.82 2.16
CA VAL A 148 6.48 18.84 1.97
C VAL A 148 5.13 18.20 1.63
N ALA A 149 5.10 17.22 0.71
CA ALA A 149 3.86 16.57 0.30
C ALA A 149 3.19 15.85 1.49
N ASP A 150 3.94 14.98 2.17
CA ASP A 150 3.49 14.26 3.36
C ASP A 150 3.04 15.22 4.47
N SER A 151 3.74 16.34 4.65
CA SER A 151 3.38 17.35 5.66
C SER A 151 2.06 18.03 5.31
N LEU A 152 1.84 18.39 4.05
CA LEU A 152 0.58 18.98 3.60
C LEU A 152 -0.58 17.97 3.70
N ILE A 153 -0.33 16.68 3.48
CA ILE A 153 -1.30 15.60 3.71
C ILE A 153 -1.79 15.62 5.17
N ILE A 154 -0.89 15.46 6.13
CA ILE A 154 -1.29 15.39 7.54
C ILE A 154 -1.81 16.74 8.07
N GLU A 155 -1.26 17.86 7.60
CA GLU A 155 -1.69 19.18 8.04
C GLU A 155 -3.07 19.57 7.52
N SER A 156 -3.40 19.21 6.28
CA SER A 156 -4.75 19.41 5.72
C SER A 156 -5.78 18.54 6.46
N TYR A 157 -5.40 17.31 6.85
CA TYR A 157 -6.23 16.46 7.71
C TYR A 157 -6.54 17.13 9.05
N PHE A 158 -5.52 17.58 9.79
CA PHE A 158 -5.75 18.25 11.07
C PHE A 158 -6.54 19.55 10.91
N ASP A 159 -6.29 20.31 9.83
CA ASP A 159 -7.01 21.53 9.52
C ASP A 159 -8.51 21.27 9.35
N PHE A 160 -8.86 20.29 8.52
CA PHE A 160 -10.24 19.88 8.31
C PHE A 160 -10.90 19.47 9.62
N CYS A 161 -10.25 18.59 10.38
CA CYS A 161 -10.86 18.04 11.60
C CYS A 161 -11.02 19.10 12.70
N SER A 162 -10.17 20.14 12.73
CA SER A 162 -10.30 21.26 13.67
C SER A 162 -11.52 22.15 13.37
N LYS A 163 -11.94 22.23 12.11
CA LYS A 163 -13.05 23.08 11.63
C LYS A 163 -14.42 22.41 11.75
N GLN A 164 -14.44 21.09 11.91
CA GLN A 164 -15.68 20.33 12.08
C GLN A 164 -16.30 20.53 13.47
N ARG A 165 -17.64 20.60 13.50
CA ARG A 165 -18.43 20.70 14.74
C ARG A 165 -19.01 19.35 15.14
N GLY A 166 -19.25 19.16 16.43
CA GLY A 166 -19.88 17.96 17.00
C GLY A 166 -18.90 16.86 17.41
N ALA A 167 -19.46 15.80 18.01
CA ALA A 167 -18.73 14.60 18.39
C ALA A 167 -18.53 13.71 17.15
N ASN A 168 -17.31 13.73 16.61
CA ASN A 168 -16.92 12.95 15.44
C ASN A 168 -15.64 12.20 15.75
N ASP A 169 -15.50 11.02 15.15
CA ASP A 169 -14.26 10.25 15.14
C ASP A 169 -13.52 10.52 13.84
N TYR A 170 -12.20 10.72 13.93
CA TYR A 170 -11.35 10.97 12.79
C TYR A 170 -10.24 9.94 12.75
N TYR A 171 -10.10 9.25 11.63
CA TYR A 171 -9.05 8.28 11.40
C TYR A 171 -8.10 8.84 10.35
N PHE A 172 -6.81 8.86 10.66
CA PHE A 172 -5.74 9.03 9.68
C PHE A 172 -5.10 7.67 9.42
N ILE A 173 -5.15 7.19 8.18
CA ILE A 173 -4.66 5.88 7.81
C ILE A 173 -3.57 6.00 6.75
N THR A 174 -2.38 5.46 7.05
CA THR A 174 -1.21 5.47 6.15
C THR A 174 -0.36 4.21 6.35
N THR A 175 0.22 3.66 5.28
CA THR A 175 1.28 2.64 5.40
C THR A 175 2.69 3.22 5.29
N ASN A 176 2.83 4.56 5.20
CA ASN A 176 4.13 5.24 5.22
C ASN A 176 4.70 5.28 6.65
N SER A 177 5.37 4.20 7.03
CA SER A 177 6.00 4.07 8.34
C SER A 177 7.34 4.81 8.50
N SER A 178 7.97 5.25 7.41
CA SER A 178 9.21 6.04 7.53
C SER A 178 8.93 7.44 8.06
N ASP A 179 7.81 8.03 7.64
CA ASP A 179 7.56 9.44 7.89
C ASP A 179 6.49 9.71 8.96
N PHE A 180 5.61 8.73 9.24
CA PHE A 180 4.50 8.90 10.19
C PHE A 180 4.55 8.01 11.43
N CYS A 181 5.44 7.02 11.49
CA CYS A 181 5.54 6.13 12.65
C CYS A 181 6.72 6.50 13.57
N GLN A 182 6.63 6.10 14.85
CA GLN A 182 7.70 6.31 15.83
C GLN A 182 9.03 5.68 15.38
N ASN A 183 8.95 4.47 14.85
CA ASN A 183 10.05 3.73 14.24
C ASN A 183 9.52 3.04 12.97
N LYS A 184 10.40 2.70 12.04
CA LYS A 184 10.03 1.95 10.83
C LYS A 184 9.35 0.63 11.23
N GLY A 185 8.16 0.37 10.68
CA GLY A 185 7.35 -0.82 11.01
C GLY A 185 6.58 -0.77 12.34
N SER A 186 6.66 0.33 13.10
CA SER A 186 5.79 0.55 14.26
C SER A 186 4.36 0.89 13.83
N ASP A 187 3.37 0.49 14.62
CA ASP A 187 1.98 0.92 14.47
C ASP A 187 1.68 2.22 15.24
N GLN A 188 2.64 2.69 16.03
CA GLN A 188 2.52 3.91 16.82
C GLN A 188 2.90 5.15 16.00
N PRO A 189 2.12 6.25 16.11
CA PRO A 189 2.42 7.49 15.39
C PRO A 189 3.75 8.10 15.87
N HIS A 190 4.39 8.86 14.98
CA HIS A 190 5.62 9.57 15.29
C HIS A 190 5.42 10.53 16.50
N PRO A 191 6.40 10.66 17.42
CA PRO A 191 6.27 11.49 18.62
C PRO A 191 5.87 12.95 18.37
N ASP A 192 6.26 13.54 17.22
CA ASP A 192 5.84 14.88 16.82
C ASP A 192 4.31 15.04 16.64
N PHE A 193 3.59 13.93 16.51
CA PHE A 193 2.13 13.89 16.43
C PHE A 193 1.47 13.40 17.73
N ALA A 194 2.23 13.10 18.79
CA ALA A 194 1.71 12.52 20.03
C ALA A 194 0.62 13.38 20.69
N GLN A 195 0.72 14.72 20.56
CA GLN A 195 -0.30 15.65 21.07
C GLN A 195 -1.69 15.46 20.41
N PHE A 196 -1.72 14.86 19.22
CA PHE A 196 -2.96 14.65 18.46
C PHE A 196 -3.52 13.24 18.65
N PHE A 197 -2.69 12.20 18.77
CA PHE A 197 -3.13 10.81 18.74
C PHE A 197 -3.13 10.11 20.12
N GLY A 198 -3.41 10.85 21.19
CA GLY A 198 -3.54 10.28 22.54
C GLY A 198 -4.74 9.34 22.71
N SER A 199 -4.76 8.54 23.77
CA SER A 199 -5.78 7.51 24.04
C SER A 199 -7.21 8.04 24.19
N GLU A 200 -7.38 9.29 24.64
CA GLU A 200 -8.69 9.96 24.76
C GLU A 200 -8.98 10.89 23.57
N SER A 201 -8.12 10.87 22.55
CA SER A 201 -8.26 11.75 21.40
C SER A 201 -9.37 11.29 20.46
N LYS A 202 -10.09 12.27 19.92
CA LYS A 202 -11.00 12.08 18.78
C LYS A 202 -10.24 11.78 17.47
N TYR A 203 -8.93 12.01 17.43
CA TYR A 203 -8.05 11.67 16.32
C TYR A 203 -7.41 10.31 16.58
N LYS A 204 -7.57 9.40 15.63
CA LYS A 204 -7.05 8.04 15.66
C LYS A 204 -6.07 7.87 14.51
N TYR A 205 -5.00 7.12 14.77
CA TYR A 205 -3.98 6.78 13.80
C TYR A 205 -4.01 5.27 13.56
N SER A 206 -3.81 4.82 12.33
CA SER A 206 -3.66 3.41 12.02
C SER A 206 -2.81 3.19 10.78
N VAL A 207 -2.04 2.11 10.77
CA VAL A 207 -1.32 1.61 9.60
C VAL A 207 -2.05 0.47 8.88
N ASN A 208 -3.22 0.08 9.39
CA ASN A 208 -3.98 -1.07 8.92
C ASN A 208 -5.45 -0.70 8.76
N ILE A 209 -5.85 -0.40 7.53
CA ILE A 209 -7.25 -0.10 7.21
C ILE A 209 -8.18 -1.28 7.52
N GLY A 210 -7.70 -2.53 7.43
CA GLY A 210 -8.50 -3.71 7.75
C GLY A 210 -8.92 -3.73 9.22
N GLU A 211 -8.01 -3.39 10.13
CA GLU A 211 -8.31 -3.28 11.57
C GLU A 211 -9.30 -2.15 11.85
N VAL A 212 -9.15 -1.01 11.17
CA VAL A 212 -10.11 0.10 11.29
C VAL A 212 -11.50 -0.35 10.88
N LEU A 213 -11.66 -0.95 9.70
CA LEU A 213 -12.98 -1.40 9.25
C LEU A 213 -13.59 -2.47 10.17
N GLU A 214 -12.77 -3.38 10.69
CA GLU A 214 -13.24 -4.40 11.62
C GLU A 214 -13.71 -3.79 12.96
N SER A 215 -13.07 -2.73 13.42
CA SER A 215 -13.51 -1.99 14.61
C SER A 215 -14.84 -1.24 14.40
N LEU A 216 -15.12 -0.79 13.17
CA LEU A 216 -16.32 -0.04 12.82
C LEU A 216 -17.53 -0.94 12.56
N GLU A 217 -17.28 -2.11 11.99
CA GLU A 217 -18.28 -3.11 11.68
C GLU A 217 -17.67 -4.51 11.74
N PRO A 218 -17.73 -5.21 12.87
CA PRO A 218 -17.16 -6.54 13.01
C PRO A 218 -17.81 -7.53 12.03
N SER A 219 -17.00 -8.24 11.27
CA SER A 219 -17.42 -9.20 10.25
C SER A 219 -17.42 -10.63 10.79
N SER A 220 -18.05 -10.87 11.94
CA SER A 220 -18.24 -12.19 12.57
C SER A 220 -17.01 -13.13 12.59
N GLY A 221 -15.79 -12.60 12.45
CA GLY A 221 -14.55 -13.38 12.41
C GLY A 221 -14.30 -14.22 11.15
N SER A 222 -14.84 -13.85 9.98
CA SER A 222 -14.62 -14.62 8.74
C SER A 222 -13.12 -14.77 8.41
N THR A 223 -12.72 -15.92 7.85
CA THR A 223 -11.32 -16.20 7.48
C THR A 223 -10.77 -15.15 6.52
N ALA A 224 -11.59 -14.69 5.57
CA ALA A 224 -11.24 -13.62 4.64
C ALA A 224 -10.92 -12.30 5.36
N SER A 225 -11.63 -11.99 6.45
CA SER A 225 -11.37 -10.80 7.27
C SER A 225 -10.02 -10.88 7.99
N LYS A 226 -9.64 -12.07 8.46
CA LYS A 226 -8.34 -12.30 9.11
C LYS A 226 -7.19 -12.23 8.12
N GLU A 227 -7.34 -12.84 6.93
CA GLU A 227 -6.32 -12.79 5.86
C GLU A 227 -6.04 -11.35 5.39
N ILE A 228 -7.09 -10.52 5.33
CA ILE A 228 -7.00 -9.12 4.95
C ILE A 228 -6.32 -8.26 6.03
N ILE A 229 -6.64 -8.49 7.31
CA ILE A 229 -5.97 -7.81 8.44
C ILE A 229 -4.48 -8.20 8.45
N ASN A 230 -4.20 -9.48 8.24
CA ASN A 230 -2.84 -10.00 8.20
C ASN A 230 -2.06 -9.50 6.98
N PHE A 231 -2.69 -9.21 5.84
CA PHE A 231 -2.00 -8.63 4.68
C PHE A 231 -1.15 -7.39 5.02
N TYR A 232 -1.67 -6.51 5.88
CA TYR A 232 -0.93 -5.31 6.30
C TYR A 232 0.13 -5.61 7.37
N ARG A 233 -0.06 -6.63 8.21
CA ARG A 233 0.95 -7.07 9.19
C ARG A 233 2.11 -7.81 8.51
N ASP A 234 1.78 -8.67 7.55
CA ASP A 234 2.71 -9.56 6.85
C ASP A 234 3.49 -8.83 5.75
N ARG A 235 3.13 -7.58 5.43
CA ARG A 235 3.88 -6.74 4.47
C ARG A 235 5.34 -6.52 4.85
N HIS A 236 5.63 -6.62 6.14
CA HIS A 236 6.97 -6.53 6.70
C HIS A 236 7.59 -7.90 6.98
N VAL A 237 6.85 -8.98 6.74
CA VAL A 237 7.31 -10.36 6.92
C VAL A 237 7.61 -10.92 5.53
N LEU A 238 8.90 -10.99 5.19
CA LEU A 238 9.34 -11.88 4.13
C LEU A 238 8.74 -13.25 4.43
N SER A 239 8.07 -13.88 3.45
CA SER A 239 7.55 -15.23 3.60
C SER A 239 8.58 -16.10 4.31
N GLU A 240 8.31 -16.56 5.53
CA GLU A 240 9.24 -17.42 6.27
C GLU A 240 9.41 -18.78 5.57
N GLU A 241 8.42 -19.12 4.73
CA GLU A 241 8.36 -20.33 3.93
C GLU A 241 8.62 -20.05 2.44
N CYS A 242 9.53 -20.82 1.87
CA CYS A 242 9.79 -20.91 0.44
C CYS A 242 8.63 -21.63 -0.27
N LEU A 243 8.45 -21.37 -1.58
CA LEU A 243 7.37 -21.96 -2.40
C LEU A 243 7.32 -23.49 -2.39
N ASN A 244 8.38 -24.17 -1.96
CA ASN A 244 8.44 -25.62 -1.80
C ASN A 244 8.07 -26.10 -0.38
N GLY A 245 7.59 -25.23 0.50
CA GLY A 245 7.20 -25.55 1.88
C GLY A 245 8.38 -25.69 2.87
N GLY A 246 9.57 -25.20 2.52
CA GLY A 246 10.76 -25.22 3.39
C GLY A 246 11.35 -23.83 3.62
N VAL A 247 12.51 -23.71 4.27
CA VAL A 247 13.18 -22.41 4.48
C VAL A 247 13.88 -21.92 3.20
N HIS A 248 13.92 -20.60 3.04
CA HIS A 248 14.69 -19.94 1.97
C HIS A 248 16.19 -20.23 2.10
N GLU A 249 16.83 -20.46 0.95
CA GLU A 249 18.30 -20.53 0.84
C GLU A 249 18.73 -19.47 -0.14
N PHE A 250 19.48 -18.47 0.33
CA PHE A 250 19.86 -17.33 -0.48
C PHE A 250 21.16 -17.58 -1.25
N SER A 251 21.27 -16.93 -2.40
CA SER A 251 22.48 -16.93 -3.20
C SER A 251 23.47 -15.89 -2.66
N ASP A 252 24.77 -16.18 -2.76
CA ASP A 252 25.82 -15.28 -2.28
C ASP A 252 26.05 -14.12 -3.27
N ASP A 253 25.54 -14.27 -4.49
CA ASP A 253 25.53 -13.29 -5.57
C ASP A 253 24.25 -12.44 -5.53
N GLY A 254 24.27 -11.41 -4.71
CA GLY A 254 23.25 -10.37 -4.72
C GLY A 254 23.49 -9.30 -5.81
N GLN A 255 22.52 -8.40 -5.96
CA GLN A 255 22.60 -7.25 -6.86
C GLN A 255 21.93 -6.04 -6.20
N TRP A 256 22.44 -4.86 -6.52
CA TRP A 256 21.84 -3.60 -6.09
C TRP A 256 20.60 -3.29 -6.93
N PHE A 257 19.45 -3.18 -6.26
CA PHE A 257 18.18 -2.76 -6.86
C PHE A 257 17.56 -1.63 -6.04
N HIS A 258 16.59 -0.92 -6.62
CA HIS A 258 15.84 0.04 -5.83
C HIS A 258 15.09 -0.68 -4.70
N SER A 259 15.34 -0.20 -3.48
CA SER A 259 14.79 -0.81 -2.29
C SER A 259 13.27 -0.82 -2.33
N ARG A 260 12.70 -1.98 -1.99
CA ARG A 260 11.26 -2.15 -1.75
C ARG A 260 10.81 -1.43 -0.49
N TYR A 261 11.76 -1.03 0.36
CA TYR A 261 11.54 -0.28 1.59
C TYR A 261 11.88 1.22 1.48
N GLY A 262 12.13 1.71 0.25
CA GLY A 262 12.50 3.10 -0.04
C GLY A 262 13.91 3.47 0.42
N GLY A 263 14.44 4.63 0.01
CA GLY A 263 15.74 5.13 0.49
C GLY A 263 16.96 4.90 -0.43
N GLY A 264 16.75 4.53 -1.70
CA GLY A 264 17.85 4.38 -2.66
C GLY A 264 18.01 2.96 -3.16
N LEU A 265 19.25 2.54 -3.42
CA LEU A 265 19.56 1.16 -3.77
C LEU A 265 19.79 0.35 -2.49
N SER A 266 19.20 -0.84 -2.43
CA SER A 266 19.52 -1.84 -1.42
C SER A 266 20.00 -3.14 -2.08
N TRP A 267 20.72 -3.94 -1.29
CA TRP A 267 21.26 -5.21 -1.73
C TRP A 267 20.14 -6.23 -1.77
N HIS A 268 19.92 -6.85 -2.93
CA HIS A 268 18.90 -7.86 -3.08
C HIS A 268 19.54 -9.21 -3.35
N VAL A 269 19.05 -10.26 -2.70
CA VAL A 269 19.52 -11.64 -2.87
C VAL A 269 18.42 -12.51 -3.45
N ARG A 270 18.79 -13.52 -4.23
CA ARG A 270 17.82 -14.46 -4.81
C ARG A 270 17.75 -15.73 -3.98
N CYS A 271 16.57 -16.23 -3.70
CA CYS A 271 16.42 -17.57 -3.16
C CYS A 271 16.77 -18.60 -4.24
N ARG A 272 17.74 -19.49 -3.98
CA ARG A 272 18.16 -20.58 -4.87
C ARG A 272 17.04 -21.58 -5.13
N LYS A 273 16.11 -21.74 -4.19
CA LYS A 273 14.99 -22.70 -4.27
C LYS A 273 13.81 -22.17 -5.10
N CYS A 274 13.29 -20.98 -4.76
CA CYS A 274 12.09 -20.43 -5.42
C CYS A 274 12.39 -19.36 -6.47
N GLY A 275 13.64 -18.92 -6.60
CA GLY A 275 14.04 -17.88 -7.55
C GLY A 275 13.51 -16.48 -7.25
N MET A 276 12.76 -16.29 -6.14
CA MET A 276 12.28 -14.97 -5.71
C MET A 276 13.45 -14.09 -5.26
N LEU A 277 13.32 -12.79 -5.54
CA LEU A 277 14.28 -11.77 -5.18
C LEU A 277 13.85 -11.10 -3.86
N PHE A 278 14.76 -11.02 -2.91
CA PHE A 278 14.55 -10.51 -1.56
C PHE A 278 15.38 -9.26 -1.38
N ASP A 279 14.75 -8.18 -0.94
CA ASP A 279 15.45 -6.98 -0.50
C ASP A 279 15.98 -7.25 0.92
N THR A 280 17.30 -7.15 1.12
CA THR A 280 17.93 -7.41 2.42
C THR A 280 17.81 -6.24 3.38
N GLY A 281 17.54 -5.03 2.87
CA GLY A 281 17.59 -3.80 3.65
C GLY A 281 19.00 -3.26 3.88
N ASP A 282 20.05 -3.90 3.35
CA ASP A 282 21.40 -3.34 3.34
C ASP A 282 21.47 -2.28 2.24
N TYR A 283 21.65 -1.00 2.60
CA TYR A 283 21.65 0.11 1.64
C TYR A 283 23.05 0.40 1.09
N LEU A 284 23.09 0.87 -0.15
CA LEU A 284 24.31 1.44 -0.74
C LEU A 284 24.39 2.90 -0.28
N ASP A 285 25.39 3.20 0.56
CA ASP A 285 25.72 4.57 0.99
C ASP A 285 26.05 5.50 -0.19
#